data_AF-A0A1M5JJC9-F1
#
_entry.id   AF-A0A1M5JJC9-F1
#
_cell.length_a   1.000
_cell.length_b   1.000
_cell.length_c   1.000
_cell.angle_alpha   90.00
_cell.angle_beta   90.00
_cell.angle_gamma   90.00
#
_symmetry.space_group_name_H-M   'P 1'
#
loop_
_entity.id
_entity.type
_entity.pdbx_description
1 polymer ?
#
loop_
_entity_poly.entity_id
_entity_poly.type
_entity_poly.pdbx_seq_one_letter_code
_entity_poly.pdbx_strand_id
1 'polypeptide(L)'
;MKKISHAETLQEAIRLLKLQQAGQLDQLKEQYYYTYDSFKPTNLIKKAYNTMSSSTELRGNIISNLIGLGTGYITKKILIGSTHSPVKRILGTILQFVVTNVVAKKTEKKIESEYDKS
;
A
#
# COMPACT_ATOMS: atom_id res chain seq x y z
N MET A 1 68.53 -24.81 -18.10
CA MET A 1 67.28 -24.01 -18.03
C MET A 1 66.83 -23.69 -19.45
N LYS A 2 65.62 -24.09 -19.87
CA LYS A 2 65.07 -23.75 -21.19
C LYS A 2 64.83 -22.23 -21.24
N LYS A 3 65.39 -21.52 -22.23
CA LYS A 3 65.09 -20.11 -22.47
C LYS A 3 63.66 -20.02 -23.00
N ILE A 4 62.75 -19.50 -22.19
CA ILE A 4 61.39 -19.17 -22.62
C ILE A 4 61.52 -18.07 -23.68
N SER A 5 60.95 -18.30 -24.86
CA SER A 5 60.92 -17.32 -25.95
C SER A 5 59.90 -16.22 -25.63
N HIS A 6 60.20 -14.96 -25.98
CA HIS A 6 59.24 -13.86 -25.85
C HIS A 6 57.90 -14.16 -26.56
N ALA A 7 57.92 -14.97 -27.61
CA ALA A 7 56.72 -15.44 -28.31
C ALA A 7 55.87 -16.39 -27.47
N GLU A 8 56.49 -17.30 -26.70
CA GLU A 8 55.79 -18.23 -25.80
C GLU A 8 55.11 -17.49 -24.66
N THR A 9 55.80 -16.50 -24.06
CA THR A 9 55.23 -15.64 -23.01
C THR A 9 54.03 -14.84 -23.53
N LEU A 10 54.12 -14.30 -24.75
CA LEU A 10 53.03 -13.55 -25.37
C LEU A 10 51.81 -14.44 -25.64
N GLN A 11 52.02 -15.66 -26.15
CA GLN A 11 50.93 -16.61 -26.38
C GLN A 11 50.23 -17.03 -25.09
N GLU A 12 51.00 -17.26 -24.01
CA GLU A 12 50.43 -17.59 -22.71
C GLU A 12 49.63 -16.42 -22.12
N ALA A 13 50.14 -15.20 -22.24
CA ALA A 13 49.40 -14.00 -21.83
C ALA A 13 48.08 -13.85 -22.61
N ILE A 14 48.10 -14.06 -23.93
CA ILE A 14 46.89 -14.04 -24.76
C ILE A 14 45.90 -15.12 -24.32
N ARG A 15 46.39 -16.33 -24.00
CA ARG A 15 45.55 -17.43 -23.52
C ARG A 15 44.87 -17.08 -22.21
N LEU A 16 45.61 -16.54 -21.25
CA LEU A 16 45.09 -16.08 -19.95
C LEU A 16 44.07 -14.96 -20.11
N LEU A 17 44.35 -13.96 -20.96
CA LEU A 17 43.42 -12.86 -21.22
C LEU A 17 42.12 -13.34 -21.87
N LYS A 18 42.18 -14.30 -22.80
CA LYS A 18 40.98 -14.90 -23.41
C LYS A 18 40.14 -15.66 -22.39
N LEU A 19 40.77 -16.42 -21.49
CA LEU A 19 40.06 -17.09 -20.40
C LEU A 19 39.39 -16.10 -19.46
N GLN A 20 40.09 -15.02 -19.09
CA GLN A 20 39.54 -13.96 -18.26
C GLN A 20 38.37 -13.26 -18.95
N GLN A 21 38.52 -12.92 -20.23
CA GLN A 21 37.46 -12.28 -21.02
C GLN A 21 36.21 -13.18 -21.12
N ALA A 22 36.39 -14.48 -21.34
CA ALA A 22 35.27 -15.43 -21.38
C ALA A 22 34.52 -15.45 -20.04
N GLY A 23 35.25 -15.53 -18.92
CA GLY A 23 34.65 -15.47 -17.58
C GLY A 23 33.90 -14.16 -17.33
N GLN A 24 34.49 -13.02 -17.71
CA GLN A 24 33.86 -11.71 -17.58
C GLN A 24 32.58 -11.60 -18.42
N LEU A 25 32.57 -12.14 -19.64
CA LEU A 25 31.39 -12.15 -20.50
C LEU A 25 30.25 -12.98 -19.92
N ASP A 26 30.56 -14.13 -19.31
CA ASP A 26 29.53 -14.96 -18.69
C ASP A 26 28.95 -14.30 -17.44
N GLN A 27 29.78 -13.66 -16.61
CA GLN A 27 29.28 -12.84 -15.48
C GLN A 27 28.41 -11.68 -15.95
N LEU A 28 28.78 -11.02 -17.05
CA LEU A 28 27.99 -9.92 -17.61
C LEU A 28 26.63 -10.41 -18.11
N LYS A 29 26.56 -11.56 -18.77
CA LYS A 29 25.30 -12.17 -19.21
C LYS A 29 24.41 -12.52 -18.02
N GLU A 30 24.98 -13.06 -16.96
CA GLU A 30 24.24 -13.40 -15.74
C GLU A 30 23.68 -12.15 -15.06
N GLN A 31 24.51 -11.11 -14.90
CA GLN A 31 24.08 -9.80 -14.39
C GLN A 31 22.98 -9.19 -15.25
N TYR A 32 23.11 -9.25 -16.58
CA TYR A 32 22.09 -8.78 -17.50
C TYR A 32 20.77 -9.51 -17.30
N TYR A 33 20.80 -10.85 -17.26
CA TYR A 33 19.60 -11.66 -17.08
C TYR A 33 18.94 -11.38 -15.73
N TYR A 34 19.71 -11.34 -14.64
CA TYR A 34 19.20 -11.02 -13.31
C TYR A 34 18.58 -9.62 -13.25
N THR A 35 19.26 -8.63 -13.84
CA THR A 35 18.78 -7.25 -13.88
C THR A 35 17.47 -7.17 -14.66
N TYR A 36 17.44 -7.72 -15.88
CA TYR A 36 16.25 -7.78 -16.71
C TYR A 36 15.08 -8.49 -16.02
N ASP A 37 15.34 -9.65 -15.41
CA ASP A 37 14.34 -10.39 -14.66
C ASP A 37 13.82 -9.57 -13.48
N SER A 38 14.70 -8.86 -12.77
CA SER A 38 14.33 -8.02 -11.62
C SER A 38 13.42 -6.83 -11.98
N PHE A 39 13.48 -6.35 -13.22
CA PHE A 39 12.61 -5.29 -13.75
C PHE A 39 11.27 -5.82 -14.28
N LYS A 40 11.08 -7.14 -14.37
CA LYS A 40 9.77 -7.70 -14.75
C LYS A 40 8.72 -7.28 -13.72
N PRO A 41 7.51 -6.87 -14.15
CA PRO A 41 6.47 -6.41 -13.25
C PRO A 41 6.15 -7.38 -12.11
N THR A 42 6.17 -8.69 -12.39
CA THR A 42 5.95 -9.74 -11.40
C THR A 42 6.99 -9.72 -10.26
N ASN A 43 8.27 -9.51 -10.59
CA ASN A 43 9.35 -9.42 -9.61
C ASN A 43 9.34 -8.07 -8.87
N LEU A 44 8.94 -6.98 -9.54
CA LEU A 44 8.72 -5.69 -8.88
C LEU A 44 7.59 -5.77 -7.85
N ILE A 45 6.46 -6.40 -8.20
CA ILE A 45 5.35 -6.64 -7.26
C ILE A 45 5.80 -7.52 -6.10
N LYS A 46 6.55 -8.59 -6.37
CA LYS A 46 7.10 -9.47 -5.33
C LYS A 46 8.04 -8.71 -4.38
N LYS A 47 8.92 -7.86 -4.91
CA LYS A 47 9.78 -6.97 -4.11
C LYS A 47 8.95 -5.99 -3.28
N ALA A 48 7.97 -5.33 -3.88
CA ALA A 48 7.08 -4.40 -3.17
C ALA A 48 6.31 -5.09 -2.04
N TYR A 49 5.75 -6.28 -2.30
CA TYR A 49 5.08 -7.09 -1.30
C TYR A 49 6.02 -7.47 -0.15
N ASN A 50 7.21 -7.98 -0.46
CA ASN A 50 8.18 -8.35 0.58
C ASN A 50 8.56 -7.13 1.43
N THR A 51 8.83 -5.97 0.81
CA THR A 51 9.14 -4.72 1.52
C THR A 51 7.97 -4.25 2.39
N MET A 52 6.74 -4.28 1.87
CA MET A 52 5.52 -3.95 2.64
C MET A 52 5.27 -4.94 3.78
N SER A 53 5.56 -6.22 3.57
CA SER A 53 5.34 -7.27 4.57
C SER A 53 6.37 -7.20 5.71
N SER A 54 7.60 -6.77 5.42
CA SER A 54 8.71 -6.74 6.39
C SER A 54 8.79 -5.44 7.18
N SER A 55 8.08 -4.39 6.78
CA SER A 55 8.10 -3.09 7.46
C SER A 55 6.80 -2.85 8.24
N THR A 56 6.90 -2.87 9.57
CA THR A 56 5.76 -2.67 10.48
C THR A 56 5.09 -1.31 10.28
N GLU A 57 5.87 -0.27 9.96
CA GLU A 57 5.35 1.09 9.71
C GLU A 57 4.52 1.20 8.42
N LEU A 58 4.97 0.59 7.32
CA LEU A 58 4.22 0.59 6.06
C LEU A 58 2.91 -0.19 6.18
N ARG A 59 2.90 -1.32 6.91
CA ARG A 59 1.66 -2.05 7.22
C ARG A 59 0.64 -1.13 7.90
N GLY A 60 1.08 -0.37 8.91
CA GLY A 60 0.23 0.58 9.62
C GLY A 60 -0.38 1.64 8.69
N ASN A 61 0.46 2.26 7.86
CA ASN A 61 0.04 3.32 6.92
C ASN A 61 -0.88 2.81 5.80
N ILE A 62 -0.70 1.57 5.33
CA ILE A 62 -1.56 0.98 4.29
C ILE A 62 -2.93 0.61 4.88
N ILE A 63 -2.95 0.00 6.07
CA ILE A 63 -4.20 -0.35 6.76
C ILE A 63 -4.99 0.91 7.09
N SER A 64 -4.34 1.96 7.62
CA SER A 64 -5.01 3.22 7.93
C SER A 64 -5.55 3.90 6.67
N ASN A 65 -4.80 3.91 5.57
CA ASN A 65 -5.27 4.44 4.29
C ASN A 65 -6.43 3.64 3.69
N LEU A 66 -6.38 2.29 3.74
CA LEU A 66 -7.48 1.42 3.32
C LEU A 66 -8.75 1.67 4.14
N ILE A 67 -8.60 1.80 5.46
CA ILE A 67 -9.71 2.12 6.36
C ILE A 67 -10.25 3.52 6.04
N GLY A 68 -9.40 4.53 5.84
CA GLY A 68 -9.81 5.89 5.51
C GLY A 68 -10.55 5.97 4.17
N LEU A 69 -10.03 5.31 3.13
CA LEU A 69 -10.65 5.24 1.81
C LEU A 69 -11.95 4.43 1.83
N GLY A 70 -11.97 3.28 2.49
CA GLY A 70 -13.15 2.42 2.63
C GLY A 70 -14.25 3.12 3.43
N THR A 71 -13.89 3.73 4.56
CA THR A 71 -14.82 4.51 5.39
C THR A 71 -15.33 5.73 4.63
N GLY A 72 -14.46 6.45 3.91
CA GLY A 72 -14.86 7.59 3.07
C GLY A 72 -15.81 7.17 1.94
N TYR A 73 -15.56 6.04 1.28
CA TYR A 73 -16.44 5.50 0.25
C TYR A 73 -17.79 5.06 0.79
N ILE A 74 -17.81 4.32 1.92
CA ILE A 74 -19.04 3.92 2.61
C ILE A 74 -19.82 5.16 3.04
N THR A 75 -19.15 6.14 3.64
CA THR A 75 -19.75 7.41 4.07
C THR A 75 -20.34 8.17 2.89
N LYS A 76 -19.61 8.30 1.78
CA LYS A 76 -20.13 8.94 0.55
C LYS A 76 -21.35 8.20 0.01
N LYS A 77 -21.34 6.85 0.03
CA LYS A 77 -22.45 6.03 -0.44
C LYS A 77 -23.69 6.16 0.47
N ILE A 78 -23.49 6.24 1.78
CA ILE A 78 -24.56 6.37 2.78
C ILE A 78 -25.09 7.81 2.87
N LEU A 79 -24.26 8.85 2.75
CA LEU A 79 -24.70 10.24 2.92
C LEU A 79 -25.10 10.91 1.59
N ILE A 80 -24.32 10.72 0.52
CA ILE A 80 -24.42 11.54 -0.71
C ILE A 80 -25.11 10.77 -1.86
N GLY A 81 -25.05 9.43 -1.87
CA GLY A 81 -25.61 8.63 -2.98
C GLY A 81 -27.14 8.54 -2.98
N SER A 82 -27.81 8.70 -4.14
CA SER A 82 -29.26 8.54 -4.34
C SER A 82 -29.72 7.07 -4.30
N THR A 83 -29.39 6.36 -3.21
CA THR A 83 -29.80 4.98 -3.03
C THR A 83 -30.96 4.91 -2.05
N HIS A 84 -32.06 4.32 -2.50
CA HIS A 84 -33.31 4.03 -1.78
C HIS A 84 -33.11 2.90 -0.74
N SER A 85 -32.01 2.97 0.03
CA SER A 85 -31.54 1.87 0.89
C SER A 85 -32.20 1.89 2.28
N PRO A 86 -32.54 0.71 2.84
CA PRO A 86 -33.01 0.55 4.22
C PRO A 86 -32.12 1.22 5.27
N VAL A 87 -30.81 1.32 5.02
CA VAL A 87 -29.82 1.85 5.98
C VAL A 87 -30.07 3.33 6.29
N LYS A 88 -30.36 4.14 5.27
CA LYS A 88 -30.70 5.56 5.46
C LYS A 88 -31.98 5.73 6.28
N ARG A 89 -32.96 4.86 6.05
CA ARG A 89 -34.24 4.90 6.77
C ARG A 89 -34.03 4.60 8.25
N ILE A 90 -33.23 3.57 8.58
CA ILE A 90 -32.89 3.23 9.96
C ILE A 90 -32.15 4.39 10.64
N LEU A 91 -31.11 4.93 9.99
CA LEU A 91 -30.34 6.06 10.55
C LEU A 91 -31.20 7.31 10.73
N GLY A 92 -32.07 7.62 9.77
CA GLY A 92 -33.01 8.74 9.86
C GLY A 92 -34.02 8.56 11.00
N THR A 93 -34.57 7.36 11.18
CA THR A 93 -35.50 7.06 12.29
C THR A 93 -34.82 7.19 13.66
N ILE A 94 -33.57 6.73 13.80
CA ILE A 94 -32.81 6.89 15.05
C ILE A 94 -32.55 8.38 15.33
N LEU A 95 -32.11 9.13 14.33
CA LEU A 95 -31.89 10.58 14.47
C LEU A 95 -33.17 11.32 14.87
N GLN A 96 -34.28 11.00 14.21
CA GLN A 96 -35.59 11.58 14.52
C GLN A 96 -36.00 11.26 15.96
N PHE A 97 -35.86 10.00 16.40
CA PHE A 97 -36.18 9.60 17.76
C PHE A 97 -35.34 10.37 18.80
N VAL A 98 -34.03 10.53 18.57
CA VAL A 98 -33.16 11.30 19.47
C VAL A 98 -33.58 12.77 19.53
N VAL A 99 -33.79 13.41 18.38
CA VAL A 99 -34.21 14.83 18.33
C VAL A 99 -35.56 15.01 19.02
N THR A 100 -36.53 14.15 18.75
CA THR A 100 -37.86 14.21 19.37
C THR A 100 -37.77 14.06 20.89
N ASN A 101 -36.98 13.13 21.41
CA ASN A 101 -36.81 12.98 22.87
C ASN A 101 -36.13 14.19 23.51
N VAL A 102 -35.13 14.79 22.86
CA VAL A 102 -34.44 15.98 23.37
C VAL A 102 -35.36 17.19 23.38
N VAL A 103 -36.13 17.40 22.31
CA VAL A 103 -37.08 18.50 22.21
C VAL A 103 -38.24 18.31 23.20
N ALA A 104 -38.81 17.10 23.28
CA ALA A 104 -39.88 16.78 24.23
C ALA A 104 -39.46 17.09 25.68
N LYS A 105 -38.27 16.63 26.10
CA LYS A 105 -37.73 16.93 27.44
C LYS A 105 -37.50 18.43 27.68
N LYS A 106 -37.13 19.19 26.65
CA LYS A 106 -36.97 20.66 26.76
C LYS A 106 -38.32 21.37 26.85
N THR A 107 -39.33 20.88 26.15
CA THR A 107 -40.69 21.43 26.17
C THR A 107 -41.38 21.13 27.49
N GLU A 108 -41.27 19.91 28.03
CA GLU A 108 -41.75 19.54 29.38
C GLU A 108 -41.13 20.44 30.44
N LYS A 109 -39.81 20.66 30.39
CA LYS A 109 -39.11 21.53 31.33
C LYS A 109 -39.48 23.01 31.21
N LYS A 110 -39.97 23.44 30.04
CA LYS A 110 -40.42 24.82 29.81
C LYS A 110 -41.85 25.03 30.34
N ILE A 111 -42.73 24.05 30.14
CA ILE A 111 -44.10 24.04 30.66
C ILE A 111 -44.09 24.05 32.20
N GLU A 112 -43.20 23.28 32.83
CA GLU A 112 -43.11 23.22 34.29
C GLU A 112 -42.51 24.51 34.91
N SER A 113 -41.64 25.22 34.19
CA SER A 113 -41.08 26.53 34.62
C SER A 113 -42.05 27.71 34.48
N GLU A 114 -43.13 27.53 33.73
CA GLU A 114 -44.15 28.57 33.49
C GLU A 114 -45.35 28.43 34.45
N TYR A 115 -45.55 27.23 35.04
CA TYR A 115 -46.51 26.98 36.12
C TYR A 115 -46.02 27.38 37.52
N ASP A 116 -44.70 27.49 37.75
CA ASP A 116 -44.11 27.91 39.05
C ASP A 116 -43.96 29.44 39.19
N LYS A 117 -44.45 30.21 38.20
CA LYS A 117 -44.37 31.68 38.17
C LYS A 117 -45.72 32.41 38.17
N SER A 118 -46.83 31.69 38.32
CA SER A 118 -48.18 32.26 38.46
C SER A 118 -48.75 32.04 39.86
#